data_AF-A0A2W0CEF8-F1
#
_entry.id   AF-A0A2W0CEF8-F1
#
_cell.length_a   1.000
_cell.length_b   1.000
_cell.length_c   1.000
_cell.angle_alpha   90.00
_cell.angle_beta   90.00
_cell.angle_gamma   90.00
#
_symmetry.space_group_name_H-M   'P 1'
#
loop_
_entity.id
_entity.type
_entity.pdbx_description
1 polymer ?
#
loop_
_entity_poly.entity_id
_entity_poly.type
_entity_poly.pdbx_seq_one_letter_code
_entity_poly.pdbx_strand_id
1 'polypeptide(L)'
;MRFKDEDWEKEIRKEPFASSPFQDQHKQNVLRQVEWMKTGEKHVNGAPDHKKKQHTMKRNRRTVRSRPWKVVVVTTVAAVAAAAAAAILWNGQVLEPIVEKVYPVSALQLSEDPSMNLLTSEMKQTVAMTMRDYLGKQLEVHYAKKGPITGWVYIEAGEVNKSEYAKMWLDGKTGALVEADMRSEMPGNELEHRFLRQVPGLLKGINSDPTLKPISARRYVKMKQGQEKPVWFTTLFLENGKGSGSIEWTRDEAVSVSGTVSSDTVSTDLITNARSSIEALSGEPAPALKSVTFTQNDKQLEETTSLYFGDRYLVRRVGGRFSNEYTVMDFQRGVPELKTGEEYELYFEKLSNMDEEIIRQNAAPIIRKMFDIDLDHYKLERDPNTPEMATFRSAETKIYNTFKVRYEDDARITMITRIDL
;
A
#
# COMPACT_ATOMS: atom_id res chain seq x y z
N MET A 1 15.22 40.12 18.52
CA MET A 1 14.98 39.08 19.54
C MET A 1 15.53 37.77 19.01
N ARG A 2 16.53 37.21 19.69
CA ARG A 2 17.09 35.88 19.40
C ARG A 2 16.10 34.83 19.90
N PHE A 3 15.49 34.07 18.98
CA PHE A 3 14.82 32.82 19.34
C PHE A 3 15.81 31.67 19.17
N LYS A 4 15.80 30.79 20.17
CA LYS A 4 16.82 29.80 20.53
C LYS A 4 17.00 28.70 19.50
N ASP A 5 18.22 28.18 19.46
CA ASP A 5 18.71 26.99 18.76
C ASP A 5 17.94 25.67 19.09
N GLU A 6 16.73 25.68 19.64
CA GLU A 6 16.02 24.46 20.05
C GLU A 6 14.89 24.05 19.08
N ASP A 7 14.41 24.96 18.22
CA ASP A 7 13.30 24.66 17.29
C ASP A 7 13.77 24.09 15.93
N TRP A 8 15.03 24.33 15.52
CA TRP A 8 15.53 23.89 14.21
C TRP A 8 15.90 22.39 14.17
N GLU A 9 16.31 21.79 15.29
CA GLU A 9 16.54 20.34 15.35
C GLU A 9 15.26 19.52 15.14
N LYS A 10 14.10 20.08 15.51
CA LYS A 10 12.79 19.46 15.28
C LYS A 10 12.37 19.48 13.81
N GLU A 11 12.82 20.46 13.04
CA GLU A 11 12.55 20.54 11.59
C GLU A 11 13.47 19.63 10.78
N ILE A 12 14.73 19.47 11.18
CA ILE A 12 15.71 18.60 10.48
C ILE A 12 15.43 17.10 10.68
N ARG A 13 14.74 16.74 11.76
CA ARG A 13 14.29 15.36 12.01
C ARG A 13 13.01 14.97 11.26
N LYS A 14 12.38 15.89 10.53
CA LYS A 14 11.30 15.55 9.61
C LYS A 14 11.91 15.05 8.30
N GLU A 15 11.34 13.99 7.73
CA GLU A 15 11.78 13.49 6.41
C GLU A 15 11.81 14.65 5.39
N PRO A 16 12.83 14.72 4.52
CA PRO A 16 13.71 13.61 4.09
C PRO A 16 15.11 13.56 4.74
N PHE A 17 15.39 14.29 5.83
CA PHE A 17 16.78 14.50 6.32
C PHE A 17 17.16 13.76 7.62
N ALA A 18 16.28 12.94 8.17
CA ALA A 18 16.43 12.36 9.51
C ALA A 18 17.60 11.35 9.68
N SER A 19 18.23 10.86 8.61
CA SER A 19 19.17 9.74 8.66
C SER A 19 20.61 10.02 8.15
N SER A 20 20.96 11.27 7.84
CA SER A 20 22.32 11.62 7.36
C SER A 20 23.21 12.17 8.49
N PRO A 21 24.52 11.85 8.56
CA PRO A 21 25.43 12.48 9.52
C PRO A 21 25.53 14.00 9.26
N PHE A 22 25.20 14.80 10.27
CA PHE A 22 25.03 16.25 10.16
C PHE A 22 26.37 16.99 10.28
N GLN A 23 26.80 17.65 9.20
CA GLN A 23 27.98 18.56 9.19
C GLN A 23 27.52 20.03 9.19
N ASP A 24 28.36 20.95 9.68
CA ASP A 24 28.05 22.40 9.80
C ASP A 24 27.61 23.07 8.48
N GLN A 25 28.08 22.54 7.36
CA GLN A 25 27.69 23.01 6.02
C GLN A 25 26.22 22.69 5.69
N HIS A 26 25.65 21.64 6.27
CA HIS A 26 24.24 21.30 6.17
C HIS A 26 23.36 22.26 6.98
N LYS A 27 23.81 22.64 8.19
CA LYS A 27 23.14 23.66 9.04
C LYS A 27 23.01 25.01 8.32
N GLN A 28 24.08 25.45 7.65
CA GLN A 28 24.10 26.67 6.83
C GLN A 28 23.14 26.62 5.64
N ASN A 29 22.92 25.43 5.05
CA ASN A 29 22.02 25.26 3.90
C ASN A 29 20.55 25.26 4.30
N VAL A 30 20.20 24.66 5.45
CA VAL A 30 18.84 24.64 6.00
C VAL A 30 18.39 26.04 6.43
N LEU A 31 19.26 26.80 7.12
CA LEU A 31 18.97 28.17 7.54
C LEU A 31 18.67 29.09 6.33
N ARG A 32 19.39 28.90 5.23
CA ARG A 32 19.19 29.66 3.98
C ARG A 32 17.88 29.30 3.29
N GLN A 33 17.40 28.07 3.43
CA GLN A 33 16.13 27.61 2.88
C GLN A 33 14.92 28.16 3.65
N VAL A 34 15.02 28.28 4.97
CA VAL A 34 14.01 28.95 5.81
C VAL A 34 13.93 30.45 5.51
N GLU A 35 15.07 31.10 5.26
CA GLU A 35 15.12 32.50 4.84
C GLU A 35 14.51 32.72 3.44
N TRP A 36 14.70 31.75 2.54
CA TRP A 36 14.14 31.77 1.19
C TRP A 36 12.61 31.54 1.17
N MET A 37 12.07 30.63 1.99
CA MET A 37 10.62 30.44 2.12
C MET A 37 9.91 31.68 2.67
N LYS A 38 10.57 32.44 3.55
CA LYS A 38 10.07 33.74 4.06
C LYS A 38 10.14 34.88 3.04
N THR A 39 10.95 34.75 1.99
CA THR A 39 11.10 35.77 0.94
C THR A 39 10.35 35.43 -0.35
N GLY A 40 10.01 34.16 -0.58
CA GLY A 40 9.25 33.67 -1.74
C GLY A 40 7.77 34.10 -1.80
N GLU A 41 7.15 34.45 -0.68
CA GLU A 41 5.76 34.97 -0.66
C GLU A 41 5.63 36.40 -1.21
N LYS A 42 6.73 37.15 -1.39
CA LYS A 42 6.68 38.58 -1.78
C LYS A 42 6.88 38.88 -3.26
N HIS A 43 7.07 37.90 -4.13
CA HIS A 43 7.25 38.13 -5.57
C HIS A 43 6.28 37.32 -6.45
N VAL A 44 4.98 37.41 -6.14
CA VAL A 44 3.91 37.22 -7.11
C VAL A 44 3.32 38.61 -7.38
N ASN A 45 3.95 39.37 -8.29
CA ASN A 45 3.36 40.46 -9.08
C ASN A 45 4.48 41.26 -9.75
N GLY A 46 4.57 41.18 -11.08
CA GLY A 46 5.43 42.05 -11.88
C GLY A 46 6.14 41.32 -13.01
N ALA A 47 5.43 41.05 -14.11
CA ALA A 47 6.07 40.76 -15.39
C ALA A 47 6.82 42.00 -15.90
N PRO A 48 7.92 41.81 -16.64
CA PRO A 48 8.09 42.61 -17.85
C PRO A 48 8.49 41.80 -19.09
N ASP A 49 7.81 42.19 -20.15
CA ASP A 49 7.94 41.88 -21.57
C ASP A 49 9.31 42.30 -22.13
N HIS A 50 10.03 41.41 -22.82
CA HIS A 50 11.14 41.80 -23.69
C HIS A 50 11.32 40.87 -24.91
N LYS A 51 10.75 41.33 -26.03
CA LYS A 51 11.13 40.99 -27.41
C LYS A 51 12.65 41.18 -27.64
N LYS A 52 13.34 40.18 -28.20
CA LYS A 52 14.56 40.41 -29.02
C LYS A 52 14.79 39.33 -30.10
N LYS A 53 14.52 39.76 -31.33
CA LYS A 53 15.19 39.50 -32.63
C LYS A 53 15.86 38.14 -32.88
N GLN A 54 15.20 37.37 -33.76
CA GLN A 54 15.77 36.29 -34.56
C GLN A 54 16.89 36.80 -35.47
N HIS A 55 18.03 36.10 -35.49
CA HIS A 55 18.96 36.12 -36.60
C HIS A 55 19.03 34.71 -37.23
N THR A 56 18.44 34.60 -38.41
CA THR A 56 18.57 33.48 -39.34
C THR A 56 20.00 33.36 -39.86
N MET A 57 20.59 32.17 -39.73
CA MET A 57 21.61 31.69 -40.68
C MET A 57 21.20 30.32 -41.21
N LYS A 58 20.85 30.30 -42.51
CA LYS A 58 20.72 29.09 -43.33
C LYS A 58 22.11 28.59 -43.69
N ARG A 59 22.35 27.27 -43.60
CA ARG A 59 23.32 26.60 -44.46
C ARG A 59 22.92 25.16 -44.80
N ASN A 60 23.23 24.82 -46.04
CA ASN A 60 22.64 23.80 -46.89
C ASN A 60 22.91 22.34 -46.51
N ARG A 61 21.93 21.51 -46.91
CA ARG A 61 22.01 20.06 -47.14
C ARG A 61 23.21 19.67 -48.00
N ARG A 62 23.88 18.57 -47.63
CA ARG A 62 24.41 17.57 -48.58
C ARG A 62 24.16 16.16 -48.04
N THR A 63 23.50 15.38 -48.88
CA THR A 63 23.24 13.93 -48.79
C THR A 63 24.50 13.13 -49.15
N VAL A 64 24.79 12.07 -48.40
CA VAL A 64 25.55 10.90 -48.89
C VAL A 64 24.92 9.63 -48.32
N ARG A 65 24.52 8.72 -49.22
CA ARG A 65 24.05 7.34 -48.99
C ARG A 65 25.24 6.39 -49.21
N SER A 66 25.39 5.37 -48.35
CA SER A 66 25.69 3.94 -48.67
C SER A 66 26.27 3.24 -47.42
N ARG A 67 25.52 2.39 -46.72
CA ARG A 67 25.42 0.91 -46.83
C ARG A 67 26.36 0.14 -45.85
N PRO A 68 25.99 -1.09 -45.45
CA PRO A 68 26.18 -1.61 -44.08
C PRO A 68 27.30 -2.64 -43.95
N TRP A 69 27.86 -2.84 -42.75
CA TRP A 69 28.49 -4.12 -42.42
C TRP A 69 28.62 -4.43 -40.91
N LYS A 70 28.17 -5.66 -40.59
CA LYS A 70 28.77 -6.71 -39.75
C LYS A 70 29.15 -6.42 -38.29
N VAL A 71 28.32 -7.03 -37.43
CA VAL A 71 28.63 -7.84 -36.23
C VAL A 71 30.12 -8.03 -35.94
N VAL A 72 30.53 -7.65 -34.73
CA VAL A 72 31.65 -8.24 -34.00
C VAL A 72 31.17 -8.60 -32.60
N VAL A 73 31.18 -9.89 -32.30
CA VAL A 73 31.05 -10.48 -30.98
C VAL A 73 32.38 -10.28 -30.26
N VAL A 74 32.37 -9.70 -29.06
CA VAL A 74 33.47 -9.81 -28.12
C VAL A 74 32.92 -10.39 -26.82
N THR A 75 33.23 -11.66 -26.64
CA THR A 75 33.16 -12.42 -25.41
C THR A 75 34.23 -11.93 -24.43
N THR A 76 33.82 -11.48 -23.25
CA THR A 76 34.64 -11.61 -22.04
C THR A 76 33.76 -12.06 -20.89
N VAL A 77 33.92 -13.34 -20.56
CA VAL A 77 33.46 -14.00 -19.34
C VAL A 77 34.37 -13.54 -18.20
N ALA A 78 33.80 -13.09 -17.07
CA ALA A 78 34.43 -13.25 -15.75
C ALA A 78 33.39 -13.15 -14.62
N ALA A 79 33.16 -14.33 -14.02
CA ALA A 79 32.85 -14.60 -12.61
C ALA A 79 31.47 -14.22 -12.03
N VAL A 80 30.63 -15.25 -11.99
CA VAL A 80 29.48 -15.51 -11.13
C VAL A 80 29.91 -15.73 -9.67
N ALA A 81 29.16 -15.18 -8.71
CA ALA A 81 28.74 -15.73 -7.40
C ALA A 81 28.46 -14.54 -6.45
N ALA A 82 27.40 -14.44 -5.66
CA ALA A 82 26.25 -15.29 -5.36
C ALA A 82 25.25 -14.42 -4.56
N ALA A 83 23.94 -14.69 -4.66
CA ALA A 83 23.02 -14.88 -3.53
C ALA A 83 21.54 -14.66 -3.92
N ALA A 84 20.73 -15.65 -3.54
CA ALA A 84 19.28 -15.61 -3.33
C ALA A 84 18.37 -15.40 -4.56
N ALA A 85 18.25 -16.45 -5.38
CA ALA A 85 17.12 -16.62 -6.29
C ALA A 85 16.13 -17.62 -5.68
N ALA A 86 14.94 -17.14 -5.33
CA ALA A 86 13.75 -17.98 -5.23
C ALA A 86 13.46 -18.55 -6.62
N ALA A 87 13.40 -19.88 -6.72
CA ALA A 87 13.17 -20.59 -7.96
C ALA A 87 11.67 -20.80 -8.16
N ILE A 88 11.11 -20.26 -9.24
CA ILE A 88 9.85 -20.76 -9.80
C ILE A 88 10.21 -21.67 -10.99
N LEU A 89 9.93 -22.96 -10.84
CA LEU A 89 10.20 -24.01 -11.84
C LEU A 89 9.07 -24.09 -12.89
N TRP A 90 9.37 -23.80 -14.16
CA TRP A 90 8.79 -24.53 -15.29
C TRP A 90 9.74 -24.50 -16.51
N ASN A 91 10.19 -25.67 -16.97
CA ASN A 91 11.00 -25.93 -18.19
C ASN A 91 12.34 -25.18 -18.38
N GLY A 92 13.15 -25.06 -17.32
CA GLY A 92 14.62 -25.05 -17.45
C GLY A 92 15.27 -23.82 -18.11
N GLN A 93 14.54 -22.73 -18.33
CA GLN A 93 15.13 -21.44 -18.71
C GLN A 93 14.65 -20.33 -17.77
N VAL A 94 15.60 -19.77 -17.02
CA VAL A 94 15.42 -18.53 -16.27
C VAL A 94 15.30 -17.41 -17.30
N LEU A 95 14.08 -17.00 -17.60
CA LEU A 95 13.82 -15.81 -18.40
C LEU A 95 13.71 -14.62 -17.45
N GLU A 96 14.48 -13.58 -17.71
CA GLU A 96 14.17 -12.24 -17.20
C GLU A 96 12.70 -11.94 -17.50
N PRO A 97 11.96 -11.26 -16.60
CA PRO A 97 10.55 -10.96 -16.84
C PRO A 97 10.44 -10.00 -18.03
N ILE A 98 10.30 -10.57 -19.23
CA ILE A 98 9.90 -9.86 -20.42
C ILE A 98 8.46 -9.44 -20.16
N VAL A 99 8.25 -8.18 -19.82
CA VAL A 99 6.94 -7.55 -19.92
C VAL A 99 6.46 -7.80 -21.36
N GLU A 100 5.36 -8.54 -21.53
CA GLU A 100 4.68 -8.63 -22.82
C GLU A 100 4.57 -7.19 -23.32
N LYS A 101 5.21 -6.87 -24.44
CA LYS A 101 5.42 -5.48 -24.90
C LYS A 101 4.07 -4.77 -25.10
N VAL A 102 3.55 -4.10 -24.06
CA VAL A 102 2.31 -3.31 -24.21
C VAL A 102 2.62 -1.89 -24.69
N TYR A 103 3.80 -1.31 -24.40
CA TYR A 103 4.11 0.06 -24.83
C TYR A 103 5.54 0.19 -25.40
N PRO A 104 5.73 0.72 -26.61
CA PRO A 104 7.06 1.09 -27.08
C PRO A 104 7.60 2.27 -26.25
N VAL A 105 8.92 2.34 -26.05
CA VAL A 105 9.60 3.45 -25.34
C VAL A 105 9.27 4.82 -25.96
N SER A 106 8.89 4.83 -27.24
CA SER A 106 8.48 6.02 -28.00
C SER A 106 7.10 6.60 -27.62
N ALA A 107 6.38 6.00 -26.66
CA ALA A 107 5.05 6.45 -26.24
C ALA A 107 5.07 7.45 -25.07
N LEU A 108 6.23 7.83 -24.54
CA LEU A 108 6.30 8.78 -23.42
C LEU A 108 5.72 10.14 -23.83
N GLN A 109 4.61 10.50 -23.21
CA GLN A 109 3.96 11.79 -23.40
C GLN A 109 4.58 12.82 -22.47
N LEU A 110 4.95 13.97 -23.04
CA LEU A 110 5.47 15.11 -22.32
C LEU A 110 4.52 16.28 -22.56
N SER A 111 4.19 17.02 -21.52
CA SER A 111 3.45 18.27 -21.64
C SER A 111 4.26 19.34 -22.39
N GLU A 112 3.61 20.46 -22.72
CA GLU A 112 4.27 21.64 -23.31
C GLU A 112 5.05 22.49 -22.28
N ASP A 113 5.12 22.08 -21.01
CA ASP A 113 5.80 22.84 -19.96
C ASP A 113 7.31 23.03 -20.27
N PRO A 114 7.86 24.25 -20.17
CA PRO A 114 9.26 24.52 -20.47
C PRO A 114 10.26 23.70 -19.64
N SER A 115 9.85 23.20 -18.46
CA SER A 115 10.66 22.31 -17.63
C SER A 115 11.01 20.99 -18.31
N MET A 116 10.24 20.55 -19.31
CA MET A 116 10.54 19.34 -20.09
C MET A 116 11.88 19.44 -20.84
N ASN A 117 12.40 20.65 -21.07
CA ASN A 117 13.74 20.88 -21.63
C ASN A 117 14.88 20.47 -20.69
N LEU A 118 14.60 20.28 -19.39
CA LEU A 118 15.58 19.75 -18.44
C LEU A 118 15.88 18.26 -18.67
N LEU A 119 14.98 17.54 -19.33
CA LEU A 119 15.10 16.10 -19.53
C LEU A 119 15.94 15.80 -20.77
N THR A 120 17.08 15.15 -20.57
CA THR A 120 17.89 14.60 -21.66
C THR A 120 17.20 13.40 -22.31
N SER A 121 17.68 12.99 -23.49
CA SER A 121 17.18 11.77 -24.14
C SER A 121 17.32 10.52 -23.26
N GLU A 122 18.43 10.43 -22.52
CA GLU A 122 18.69 9.35 -21.57
C GLU A 122 17.69 9.36 -20.41
N MET A 123 17.42 10.53 -19.82
CA MET A 123 16.41 10.67 -18.76
C MET A 123 15.01 10.28 -19.25
N LYS A 124 14.62 10.74 -20.44
CA LYS A 124 13.33 10.38 -21.05
C LYS A 124 13.22 8.86 -21.26
N GLN A 125 14.30 8.23 -21.72
CA GLN A 125 14.35 6.78 -21.87
C GLN A 125 14.21 6.07 -20.52
N THR A 126 14.93 6.50 -19.49
CA THR A 126 14.80 5.94 -18.13
C THR A 126 13.36 6.07 -17.63
N VAL A 127 12.75 7.24 -17.72
CA VAL A 127 11.35 7.47 -17.31
C VAL A 127 10.39 6.54 -18.03
N ALA A 128 10.48 6.49 -19.36
CA ALA A 128 9.62 5.66 -20.19
C ALA A 128 9.76 4.17 -19.87
N MET A 129 10.99 3.69 -19.66
CA MET A 129 11.26 2.30 -19.30
C MET A 129 10.77 1.99 -17.90
N THR A 130 11.06 2.83 -16.91
CA THR A 130 10.63 2.62 -15.52
C THR A 130 9.10 2.56 -15.40
N MET A 131 8.38 3.48 -16.03
CA MET A 131 6.92 3.46 -16.04
C MET A 131 6.37 2.23 -16.75
N ARG A 132 6.89 1.92 -17.95
CA ARG A 132 6.43 0.73 -18.68
C ARG A 132 6.69 -0.57 -17.90
N ASP A 133 7.92 -0.75 -17.42
CA ASP A 133 8.37 -2.04 -16.90
C ASP A 133 7.87 -2.30 -15.48
N TYR A 134 7.73 -1.25 -14.67
CA TYR A 134 7.31 -1.40 -13.27
C TYR A 134 5.90 -0.90 -13.00
N LEU A 135 5.43 0.16 -13.66
CA LEU A 135 4.09 0.70 -13.43
C LEU A 135 3.04 0.02 -14.34
N GLY A 136 3.47 -0.60 -15.44
CA GLY A 136 2.59 -1.21 -16.45
C GLY A 136 1.85 -0.19 -17.32
N LYS A 137 2.11 1.11 -17.13
CA LYS A 137 1.41 2.22 -17.76
C LYS A 137 2.35 3.41 -17.89
N GLN A 138 2.27 4.13 -19.01
CA GLN A 138 2.97 5.40 -19.17
C GLN A 138 2.01 6.55 -18.84
N LEU A 139 2.45 7.43 -17.93
CA LEU A 139 1.73 8.64 -17.55
C LEU A 139 2.37 9.84 -18.25
N GLU A 140 1.58 10.85 -18.58
CA GLU A 140 2.10 12.09 -19.14
C GLU A 140 2.95 12.82 -18.11
N VAL A 141 4.18 13.17 -18.49
CA VAL A 141 5.09 13.96 -17.66
C VAL A 141 4.76 15.43 -17.82
N HIS A 142 4.41 16.09 -16.72
CA HIS A 142 3.99 17.50 -16.73
C HIS A 142 4.92 18.41 -15.94
N TYR A 143 5.84 17.85 -15.16
CA TYR A 143 6.77 18.65 -14.36
C TYR A 143 8.14 18.02 -14.26
N ALA A 144 9.19 18.84 -14.38
CA ALA A 144 10.56 18.46 -14.07
C ALA A 144 11.27 19.59 -13.31
N LYS A 145 12.14 19.23 -12.36
CA LYS A 145 12.92 20.21 -11.60
C LYS A 145 14.30 19.67 -11.27
N LYS A 146 15.34 20.45 -11.59
CA LYS A 146 16.70 20.14 -11.15
C LYS A 146 16.89 20.53 -9.67
N GLY A 147 17.30 19.57 -8.86
CA GLY A 147 17.66 19.76 -7.45
C GLY A 147 18.91 20.63 -7.32
N PRO A 148 18.89 21.65 -6.43
CA PRO A 148 19.98 22.63 -6.34
C PRO A 148 21.27 22.08 -5.72
N ILE A 149 21.22 20.97 -4.97
CA ILE A 149 22.34 20.45 -4.17
C ILE A 149 22.83 19.09 -4.69
N THR A 150 21.93 18.13 -4.87
CA THR A 150 22.29 16.77 -5.34
C THR A 150 22.57 16.71 -6.85
N GLY A 151 22.13 17.74 -7.58
CA GLY A 151 22.13 17.73 -9.04
C GLY A 151 21.08 16.81 -9.66
N TRP A 152 20.29 16.10 -8.87
CA TRP A 152 19.24 15.20 -9.35
C TRP A 152 18.15 15.95 -10.11
N VAL A 153 17.42 15.23 -10.95
CA VAL A 153 16.25 15.74 -11.66
C VAL A 153 15.01 15.03 -11.12
N TYR A 154 14.16 15.82 -10.47
CA TYR A 154 12.84 15.40 -10.02
C TYR A 154 11.84 15.49 -11.17
N ILE A 155 10.92 14.53 -11.24
CA ILE A 155 9.92 14.41 -12.30
C ILE A 155 8.57 14.04 -11.68
N GLU A 156 7.50 14.68 -12.16
CA GLU A 156 6.12 14.28 -11.90
C GLU A 156 5.39 13.94 -13.19
N ALA A 157 4.64 12.85 -13.15
CA ALA A 157 3.76 12.41 -14.22
C ALA A 157 2.41 11.94 -13.66
N GLY A 158 1.37 12.04 -14.48
CA GLY A 158 -0.01 11.82 -14.04
C GLY A 158 -0.50 12.92 -13.12
N GLU A 159 -1.52 12.65 -12.30
CA GLU A 159 -2.04 13.64 -11.36
C GLU A 159 -1.75 13.17 -9.93
N VAL A 160 -0.80 13.82 -9.26
CA VAL A 160 -0.38 13.49 -7.90
C VAL A 160 -1.54 13.49 -6.89
N ASN A 161 -2.59 14.28 -7.17
CA ASN A 161 -3.80 14.36 -6.35
C ASN A 161 -4.88 13.31 -6.70
N LYS A 162 -4.62 12.45 -7.70
CA LYS A 162 -5.51 11.37 -8.14
C LYS A 162 -4.91 9.99 -7.83
N SER A 163 -5.66 8.94 -8.16
CA SER A 163 -5.28 7.54 -8.00
C SER A 163 -4.12 7.10 -8.90
N GLU A 164 -3.59 7.96 -9.78
CA GLU A 164 -2.51 7.64 -10.72
C GLU A 164 -1.45 8.73 -10.79
N TYR A 165 -0.23 8.40 -10.35
CA TYR A 165 0.89 9.32 -10.33
C TYR A 165 2.21 8.58 -10.47
N ALA A 166 3.25 9.31 -10.88
CA ALA A 166 4.61 8.85 -10.80
C ALA A 166 5.53 10.01 -10.40
N LYS A 167 6.21 9.84 -9.28
CA LYS A 167 7.28 10.70 -8.80
C LYS A 167 8.60 9.95 -8.96
N MET A 168 9.55 10.57 -9.65
CA MET A 168 10.83 9.96 -9.94
C MET A 168 11.97 10.94 -9.70
N TRP A 169 13.08 10.44 -9.17
CA TRP A 169 14.32 11.18 -9.02
C TRP A 169 15.40 10.49 -9.84
N LEU A 170 16.01 11.25 -10.75
CA LEU A 170 17.07 10.78 -11.62
C LEU A 170 18.39 11.45 -11.25
N ASP A 171 19.51 10.75 -11.42
CA ASP A 171 20.82 11.37 -11.37
C ASP A 171 20.96 12.38 -12.52
N GLY A 172 21.32 13.62 -12.22
CA GLY A 172 21.34 14.67 -13.23
C GLY A 172 22.49 14.59 -14.24
N LYS A 173 23.50 13.74 -14.01
CA LYS A 173 24.61 13.53 -14.93
C LYS A 173 24.38 12.31 -15.81
N THR A 174 23.91 11.21 -15.22
CA THR A 174 23.77 9.91 -15.90
C THR A 174 22.35 9.60 -16.35
N GLY A 175 21.34 10.32 -15.83
CA GLY A 175 19.93 10.03 -16.07
C GLY A 175 19.45 8.71 -15.44
N ALA A 176 20.26 8.08 -14.58
CA ALA A 176 19.90 6.84 -13.89
C ALA A 176 18.82 7.07 -12.83
N LEU A 177 17.94 6.09 -12.63
CA LEU A 177 16.92 6.14 -11.59
C LEU A 177 17.57 6.05 -10.20
N VAL A 178 17.22 6.98 -9.32
CA VAL A 178 17.69 7.04 -7.93
C VAL A 178 16.58 6.69 -6.95
N GLU A 179 15.38 7.22 -7.19
CA GLU A 179 14.23 7.04 -6.33
C GLU A 179 12.94 7.04 -7.17
N ALA A 180 11.94 6.29 -6.73
CA ALA A 180 10.63 6.25 -7.38
C ALA A 180 9.52 6.02 -6.35
N ASP A 181 8.41 6.74 -6.52
CA ASP A 181 7.13 6.49 -5.86
C ASP A 181 6.04 6.65 -6.93
N MET A 182 5.42 5.54 -7.32
CA MET A 182 4.46 5.53 -8.42
C MET A 182 3.24 4.68 -8.07
N ARG A 183 2.10 5.07 -8.62
CA ARG A 183 0.82 4.38 -8.49
C ARG A 183 0.06 4.45 -9.80
N SER A 184 -0.55 3.33 -10.18
CA SER A 184 -1.49 3.27 -11.32
C SER A 184 -2.70 2.42 -10.98
N GLU A 185 -3.80 2.69 -11.68
CA GLU A 185 -5.02 1.89 -11.65
C GLU A 185 -5.46 1.65 -13.09
N MET A 186 -5.67 0.40 -13.44
CA MET A 186 -6.03 -0.02 -14.79
C MET A 186 -7.21 -0.99 -14.75
N PRO A 187 -8.01 -1.08 -15.83
CA PRO A 187 -8.96 -2.16 -16.00
C PRO A 187 -8.29 -3.52 -15.78
N GLY A 188 -8.94 -4.43 -15.04
CA GLY A 188 -8.31 -5.69 -14.64
C GLY A 188 -7.94 -6.57 -15.84
N ASN A 189 -8.69 -6.46 -16.94
CA ASN A 189 -8.43 -7.17 -18.20
C ASN A 189 -7.24 -6.60 -19.00
N GLU A 190 -6.72 -5.42 -18.63
CA GLU A 190 -5.52 -4.82 -19.22
C GLU A 190 -4.23 -5.22 -18.48
N LEU A 191 -4.34 -5.92 -17.35
CA LEU A 191 -3.18 -6.49 -16.66
C LEU A 191 -2.45 -7.48 -17.57
N GLU A 192 -1.12 -7.55 -17.46
CA GLU A 192 -0.28 -8.38 -18.34
C GLU A 192 -0.71 -9.86 -18.29
N HIS A 193 -0.71 -10.57 -19.44
CA HIS A 193 -1.28 -11.92 -19.50
C HIS A 193 -0.57 -12.90 -18.58
N ARG A 194 0.71 -12.65 -18.25
CA ARG A 194 1.46 -13.47 -17.27
C ARG A 194 0.77 -13.54 -15.90
N PHE A 195 0.11 -12.47 -15.46
CA PHE A 195 -0.66 -12.47 -14.22
C PHE A 195 -2.00 -13.15 -14.42
N LEU A 196 -2.72 -12.75 -15.48
CA LEU A 196 -4.06 -13.25 -15.76
C LEU A 196 -4.11 -14.77 -15.95
N ARG A 197 -3.07 -15.39 -16.53
CA ARG A 197 -2.98 -16.85 -16.69
C ARG A 197 -2.85 -17.61 -15.36
N GLN A 198 -2.34 -16.96 -14.31
CA GLN A 198 -2.20 -17.60 -12.98
C GLN A 198 -3.51 -17.59 -12.19
N VAL A 199 -4.40 -16.62 -12.46
CA VAL A 199 -5.62 -16.37 -11.67
C VAL A 199 -6.44 -17.64 -11.42
N PRO A 200 -6.81 -18.45 -12.43
CA PRO A 200 -7.65 -19.63 -12.18
C PRO A 200 -6.94 -20.69 -11.32
N GLY A 201 -5.62 -20.82 -11.45
CA GLY A 201 -4.82 -21.76 -10.67
C GLY A 201 -4.70 -21.33 -9.21
N LEU A 202 -4.43 -20.04 -8.97
CA LEU A 202 -4.35 -19.46 -7.63
C LEU A 202 -5.69 -19.55 -6.88
N LEU A 203 -6.80 -19.21 -7.55
CA LEU A 203 -8.14 -19.33 -6.96
C LEU A 203 -8.51 -20.77 -6.62
N LYS A 204 -8.19 -21.74 -7.49
CA LYS A 204 -8.37 -23.16 -7.18
C LYS A 204 -7.53 -23.61 -6.00
N GLY A 205 -6.32 -23.08 -5.85
CA GLY A 205 -5.42 -23.39 -4.74
C GLY A 205 -6.07 -23.14 -3.37
N ILE A 206 -6.95 -22.16 -3.29
CA ILE A 206 -7.71 -21.82 -2.07
C ILE A 206 -9.17 -22.29 -2.09
N ASN A 207 -9.53 -23.21 -3.00
CA ASN A 207 -10.91 -23.70 -3.21
C ASN A 207 -11.95 -22.60 -3.53
N SER A 208 -11.50 -21.47 -4.10
CA SER A 208 -12.39 -20.40 -4.58
C SER A 208 -12.83 -20.64 -6.03
N ASP A 209 -13.83 -19.87 -6.48
CA ASP A 209 -14.37 -19.96 -7.84
C ASP A 209 -13.34 -19.49 -8.89
N PRO A 210 -12.81 -20.38 -9.75
CA PRO A 210 -11.82 -20.01 -10.75
C PRO A 210 -12.37 -19.13 -11.88
N THR A 211 -13.68 -18.87 -11.91
CA THR A 211 -14.35 -18.09 -12.94
C THR A 211 -14.50 -16.61 -12.58
N LEU A 212 -14.02 -16.19 -11.41
CA LEU A 212 -13.96 -14.77 -11.03
C LEU A 212 -13.19 -13.99 -12.11
N LYS A 213 -13.73 -12.85 -12.52
CA LYS A 213 -13.22 -12.04 -13.62
C LYS A 213 -12.46 -10.81 -13.09
N PRO A 214 -11.35 -10.42 -13.73
CA PRO A 214 -10.66 -9.16 -13.47
C PRO A 214 -11.58 -7.94 -13.61
N ILE A 215 -11.62 -7.09 -12.58
CA ILE A 215 -12.35 -5.81 -12.59
C ILE A 215 -11.38 -4.66 -12.76
N SER A 216 -10.41 -4.58 -11.85
CA SER A 216 -9.40 -3.54 -11.78
C SER A 216 -8.11 -4.12 -11.23
N ALA A 217 -7.00 -3.54 -11.66
CA ALA A 217 -5.69 -3.81 -11.11
C ALA A 217 -5.08 -2.49 -10.62
N ARG A 218 -4.51 -2.53 -9.41
CA ARG A 218 -3.75 -1.43 -8.83
C ARG A 218 -2.30 -1.82 -8.74
N ARG A 219 -1.40 -0.93 -9.15
CA ARG A 219 0.03 -1.14 -9.02
C ARG A 219 0.67 0.00 -8.25
N TYR A 220 1.54 -0.37 -7.32
CA TYR A 220 2.39 0.56 -6.58
C TYR A 220 3.84 0.20 -6.83
N VAL A 221 4.68 1.20 -7.04
CA VAL A 221 6.12 1.01 -7.23
C VAL A 221 6.87 1.92 -6.29
N LYS A 222 7.85 1.36 -5.59
CA LYS A 222 8.73 2.11 -4.69
C LYS A 222 10.18 1.74 -4.94
N MET A 223 11.04 2.74 -4.94
CA MET A 223 12.49 2.60 -4.93
C MET A 223 13.04 3.70 -4.05
N LYS A 224 13.85 3.37 -3.05
CA LYS A 224 14.60 4.33 -2.23
C LYS A 224 16.04 4.45 -2.74
N GLN A 225 16.69 5.59 -2.44
CA GLN A 225 18.10 5.77 -2.73
C GLN A 225 18.94 4.60 -2.17
N GLY A 226 19.88 4.11 -2.99
CA GLY A 226 20.78 2.99 -2.63
C GLY A 226 20.19 1.61 -2.92
N GLN A 227 18.93 1.51 -3.32
CA GLN A 227 18.37 0.27 -3.86
C GLN A 227 18.78 0.09 -5.32
N GLU A 228 19.08 -1.15 -5.71
CA GLU A 228 19.51 -1.46 -7.08
C GLU A 228 18.33 -1.43 -8.07
N LYS A 229 17.15 -1.87 -7.62
CA LYS A 229 15.95 -2.02 -8.45
C LYS A 229 14.68 -1.64 -7.68
N PRO A 230 13.65 -1.11 -8.37
CA PRO A 230 12.34 -0.90 -7.76
C PRO A 230 11.69 -2.17 -7.22
N VAL A 231 10.83 -2.00 -6.22
CA VAL A 231 9.87 -3.01 -5.74
C VAL A 231 8.50 -2.59 -6.24
N TRP A 232 7.75 -3.51 -6.83
CA TRP A 232 6.37 -3.27 -7.25
C TRP A 232 5.42 -4.26 -6.60
N PHE A 233 4.23 -3.74 -6.29
CA PHE A 233 3.12 -4.45 -5.68
C PHE A 233 1.94 -4.34 -6.62
N THR A 234 1.35 -5.46 -7.01
CA THR A 234 0.17 -5.50 -7.88
C THR A 234 -0.97 -6.14 -7.11
N THR A 235 -2.11 -5.46 -7.03
CA THR A 235 -3.35 -6.03 -6.49
C THR A 235 -4.37 -6.10 -7.62
N LEU A 236 -4.86 -7.30 -7.91
CA LEU A 236 -5.95 -7.52 -8.85
C LEU A 236 -7.23 -7.78 -8.06
N PHE A 237 -8.29 -7.04 -8.38
CA PHE A 237 -9.64 -7.25 -7.84
C PHE A 237 -10.46 -8.07 -8.83
N LEU A 238 -11.21 -9.02 -8.29
CA LEU A 238 -11.92 -10.05 -9.04
C LEU A 238 -13.38 -10.12 -8.58
N GLU A 239 -14.32 -10.28 -9.51
CA GLU A 239 -15.72 -10.59 -9.17
C GLU A 239 -16.40 -11.44 -10.22
N ASN A 240 -17.52 -12.02 -9.83
CA ASN A 240 -18.59 -12.43 -10.71
C ASN A 240 -19.93 -12.19 -10.00
N GLY A 241 -21.06 -12.56 -10.63
CA GLY A 241 -22.37 -12.39 -10.01
C GLY A 241 -22.62 -13.21 -8.73
N LYS A 242 -21.65 -14.00 -8.26
CA LYS A 242 -21.77 -14.90 -7.10
C LYS A 242 -20.75 -14.61 -5.99
N GLY A 243 -19.66 -13.89 -6.29
CA GLY A 243 -18.59 -13.68 -5.33
C GLY A 243 -17.52 -12.73 -5.81
N SER A 244 -16.56 -12.47 -4.94
CA SER A 244 -15.45 -11.55 -5.16
C SER A 244 -14.16 -12.13 -4.59
N GLY A 245 -13.03 -11.59 -5.03
CA GLY A 245 -11.71 -11.97 -4.54
C GLY A 245 -10.66 -10.93 -4.89
N SER A 246 -9.45 -11.17 -4.42
CA SER A 246 -8.29 -10.36 -4.77
C SER A 246 -7.04 -11.21 -4.80
N ILE A 247 -6.09 -10.83 -5.64
CA ILE A 247 -4.76 -11.44 -5.65
C ILE A 247 -3.72 -10.34 -5.57
N GLU A 248 -2.75 -10.52 -4.68
CA GLU A 248 -1.60 -9.64 -4.53
C GLU A 248 -0.32 -10.32 -5.00
N TRP A 249 0.48 -9.58 -5.76
CA TRP A 249 1.84 -9.95 -6.12
C TRP A 249 2.85 -8.93 -5.60
N THR A 250 4.01 -9.42 -5.13
CA THR A 250 5.22 -8.61 -4.91
C THR A 250 6.29 -9.13 -5.86
N ARG A 251 6.85 -8.25 -6.72
CA ARG A 251 7.88 -8.66 -7.71
C ARG A 251 7.51 -9.91 -8.51
N ASP A 252 6.26 -9.94 -9.00
CA ASP A 252 5.68 -11.05 -9.78
C ASP A 252 5.40 -12.36 -9.00
N GLU A 253 5.71 -12.44 -7.70
CA GLU A 253 5.36 -13.58 -6.86
C GLU A 253 4.01 -13.34 -6.17
N ALA A 254 3.08 -14.28 -6.30
CA ALA A 254 1.80 -14.22 -5.60
C ALA A 254 2.05 -14.41 -4.11
N VAL A 255 1.54 -13.47 -3.31
CA VAL A 255 1.86 -13.34 -1.88
C VAL A 255 0.61 -13.29 -1.03
N SER A 256 -0.55 -13.00 -1.64
CA SER A 256 -1.84 -13.21 -1.01
C SER A 256 -2.90 -13.51 -2.07
N VAL A 257 -3.78 -14.45 -1.78
CA VAL A 257 -4.91 -14.85 -2.62
C VAL A 257 -6.15 -14.88 -1.73
N SER A 258 -7.19 -14.14 -2.11
CA SER A 258 -8.48 -14.14 -1.45
C SER A 258 -9.61 -14.43 -2.43
N GLY A 259 -10.67 -15.05 -1.93
CA GLY A 259 -11.86 -15.30 -2.73
C GLY A 259 -13.04 -15.85 -1.94
N THR A 260 -14.24 -15.67 -2.50
CA THR A 260 -15.43 -16.36 -2.02
C THR A 260 -15.28 -17.86 -2.23
N VAL A 261 -15.58 -18.65 -1.20
CA VAL A 261 -15.54 -20.12 -1.23
C VAL A 261 -16.93 -20.69 -0.93
N SER A 262 -17.17 -21.95 -1.33
CA SER A 262 -18.43 -22.62 -0.99
C SER A 262 -18.55 -22.79 0.52
N SER A 263 -19.76 -22.68 1.07
CA SER A 263 -20.00 -23.04 2.47
C SER A 263 -19.65 -24.51 2.76
N ASP A 264 -19.74 -25.38 1.76
CA ASP A 264 -19.47 -26.81 1.89
C ASP A 264 -17.99 -27.13 2.12
N THR A 265 -17.08 -26.18 1.83
CA THR A 265 -15.65 -26.34 2.12
C THR A 265 -15.31 -25.96 3.56
N VAL A 266 -16.29 -25.47 4.33
CA VAL A 266 -16.14 -25.10 5.74
C VAL A 266 -16.79 -26.17 6.61
N SER A 267 -16.16 -26.52 7.73
CA SER A 267 -16.74 -27.49 8.66
C SER A 267 -18.05 -26.99 9.26
N THR A 268 -19.01 -27.90 9.42
CA THR A 268 -20.29 -27.63 10.09
C THR A 268 -20.10 -27.12 11.51
N ASP A 269 -19.06 -27.61 12.20
CA ASP A 269 -18.72 -27.18 13.56
C ASP A 269 -18.29 -25.71 13.59
N LEU A 270 -17.52 -25.25 12.61
CA LEU A 270 -17.12 -23.85 12.53
C LEU A 270 -18.33 -22.94 12.32
N ILE A 271 -19.24 -23.32 11.42
CA ILE A 271 -20.48 -22.57 11.18
C ILE A 271 -21.37 -22.54 12.43
N THR A 272 -21.48 -23.68 13.12
CA THR A 272 -22.29 -23.80 14.34
C THR A 272 -21.71 -22.94 15.47
N ASN A 273 -20.40 -23.00 15.70
CA ASN A 273 -19.72 -22.17 16.68
C ASN A 273 -19.84 -20.68 16.37
N ALA A 274 -19.75 -20.31 15.09
CA ALA A 274 -19.94 -18.92 14.64
C ALA A 274 -21.35 -18.42 14.96
N ARG A 275 -22.39 -19.23 14.73
CA ARG A 275 -23.78 -18.89 15.09
C ARG A 275 -23.95 -18.72 16.59
N SER A 276 -23.47 -19.66 17.39
CA SER A 276 -23.51 -19.58 18.86
C SER A 276 -22.77 -18.34 19.38
N SER A 277 -21.69 -17.95 18.72
CA SER A 277 -20.94 -16.74 19.07
C SER A 277 -21.76 -15.47 18.76
N ILE A 278 -22.42 -15.40 17.60
CA ILE A 278 -23.31 -14.27 17.27
C ILE A 278 -24.46 -14.18 18.27
N GLU A 279 -25.04 -15.31 18.67
CA GLU A 279 -26.10 -15.37 19.69
C GLU A 279 -25.61 -14.96 21.08
N ALA A 280 -24.35 -15.21 21.39
CA ALA A 280 -23.74 -14.72 22.61
C ALA A 280 -23.55 -13.20 22.57
N LEU A 281 -23.09 -12.66 21.44
CA LEU A 281 -22.85 -11.22 21.27
C LEU A 281 -24.15 -10.41 21.24
N SER A 282 -25.13 -10.87 20.47
CA SER A 282 -26.34 -10.10 20.17
C SER A 282 -27.52 -10.39 21.11
N GLY A 283 -27.54 -11.56 21.75
CA GLY A 283 -28.71 -12.06 22.47
C GLY A 283 -29.84 -12.59 21.57
N GLU A 284 -29.66 -12.55 20.25
CA GLU A 284 -30.65 -12.96 19.25
C GLU A 284 -30.14 -14.13 18.39
N PRO A 285 -31.03 -14.99 17.84
CA PRO A 285 -30.64 -16.04 16.91
C PRO A 285 -29.81 -15.52 15.74
N ALA A 286 -28.73 -16.22 15.39
CA ALA A 286 -27.87 -15.81 14.29
C ALA A 286 -28.63 -15.87 12.94
N PRO A 287 -28.50 -14.85 12.07
CA PRO A 287 -29.04 -14.90 10.71
C PRO A 287 -28.48 -16.05 9.88
N ALA A 288 -29.03 -16.27 8.67
CA ALA A 288 -28.47 -17.23 7.73
C ALA A 288 -27.05 -16.83 7.29
N LEU A 289 -26.19 -17.84 7.07
CA LEU A 289 -24.88 -17.63 6.47
C LEU A 289 -25.07 -17.17 5.02
N LYS A 290 -24.51 -16.01 4.68
CA LYS A 290 -24.63 -15.39 3.36
C LYS A 290 -23.45 -15.74 2.46
N SER A 291 -22.23 -15.67 2.98
CA SER A 291 -21.02 -15.94 2.22
C SER A 291 -19.84 -16.33 3.11
N VAL A 292 -18.90 -17.05 2.52
CA VAL A 292 -17.61 -17.37 3.12
C VAL A 292 -16.52 -16.79 2.24
N THR A 293 -15.55 -16.11 2.85
CA THR A 293 -14.33 -15.66 2.18
C THR A 293 -13.14 -16.33 2.84
N PHE A 294 -12.26 -16.90 2.01
CA PHE A 294 -10.98 -17.41 2.46
C PHE A 294 -9.86 -16.53 1.91
N THR A 295 -8.80 -16.33 2.70
CA THR A 295 -7.59 -15.62 2.28
C THR A 295 -6.38 -16.40 2.76
N GLN A 296 -5.49 -16.72 1.82
CA GLN A 296 -4.14 -17.16 2.11
C GLN A 296 -3.21 -15.95 2.01
N ASN A 297 -2.39 -15.70 3.03
CA ASN A 297 -1.43 -14.60 3.06
C ASN A 297 -0.03 -15.12 3.43
N ASP A 298 0.77 -15.36 2.39
CA ASP A 298 2.12 -15.90 2.54
C ASP A 298 3.11 -14.84 3.09
N LYS A 299 2.78 -13.54 3.03
CA LYS A 299 3.60 -12.48 3.67
C LYS A 299 3.59 -12.60 5.18
N GLN A 300 2.42 -12.88 5.75
CA GLN A 300 2.21 -12.98 7.19
C GLN A 300 2.28 -14.44 7.67
N LEU A 301 2.30 -15.41 6.75
CA LEU A 301 2.16 -16.83 7.05
C LEU A 301 0.84 -17.10 7.81
N GLU A 302 -0.23 -16.49 7.31
CA GLU A 302 -1.55 -16.48 7.90
C GLU A 302 -2.61 -16.92 6.89
N GLU A 303 -3.61 -17.64 7.40
CA GLU A 303 -4.82 -17.98 6.70
C GLU A 303 -6.00 -17.35 7.42
N THR A 304 -6.91 -16.72 6.68
CA THR A 304 -8.10 -16.08 7.23
C THR A 304 -9.35 -16.69 6.62
N THR A 305 -10.26 -17.14 7.48
CA THR A 305 -11.63 -17.52 7.10
C THR A 305 -12.61 -16.52 7.69
N SER A 306 -13.41 -15.88 6.82
CA SER A 306 -14.45 -14.93 7.20
C SER A 306 -15.82 -15.47 6.83
N LEU A 307 -16.72 -15.53 7.80
CA LEU A 307 -18.11 -15.98 7.69
C LEU A 307 -19.03 -14.77 7.87
N TYR A 308 -19.81 -14.47 6.83
CA TYR A 308 -20.75 -13.35 6.85
C TYR A 308 -22.18 -13.87 7.05
N PHE A 309 -22.85 -13.39 8.11
CA PHE A 309 -24.21 -13.80 8.45
C PHE A 309 -25.17 -12.61 8.28
N GLY A 310 -26.17 -12.79 7.40
CA GLY A 310 -27.02 -11.69 6.93
C GLY A 310 -26.19 -10.53 6.37
N ASP A 311 -26.62 -9.31 6.67
CA ASP A 311 -25.90 -8.08 6.30
C ASP A 311 -25.21 -7.40 7.51
N ARG A 312 -25.16 -8.08 8.66
CA ARG A 312 -24.84 -7.47 9.96
C ARG A 312 -23.65 -8.06 10.69
N TYR A 313 -23.46 -9.39 10.63
CA TYR A 313 -22.48 -10.06 11.47
C TYR A 313 -21.34 -10.69 10.67
N LEU A 314 -20.14 -10.54 11.21
CA LEU A 314 -18.92 -11.16 10.72
C LEU A 314 -18.31 -12.01 11.83
N VAL A 315 -18.02 -13.27 11.51
CA VAL A 315 -17.12 -14.10 12.31
C VAL A 315 -15.86 -14.36 11.51
N ARG A 316 -14.70 -13.97 12.03
CA ARG A 316 -13.41 -14.11 11.37
C ARG A 316 -12.47 -14.94 12.22
N ARG A 317 -11.86 -15.94 11.60
CA ARG A 317 -10.76 -16.72 12.18
C ARG A 317 -9.49 -16.43 11.39
N VAL A 318 -8.43 -16.05 12.09
CA VAL A 318 -7.07 -15.97 11.56
C VAL A 318 -6.27 -17.08 12.20
N GLY A 319 -5.70 -17.96 11.39
CA GLY A 319 -4.75 -18.98 11.84
C GLY A 319 -3.39 -18.67 11.26
N GLY A 320 -2.35 -18.63 12.09
CA GLY A 320 -1.01 -18.30 11.63
C GLY A 320 0.09 -18.82 12.54
N ARG A 321 1.33 -18.59 12.11
CA ARG A 321 2.52 -19.01 12.84
C ARG A 321 2.69 -18.31 14.20
N PHE A 322 2.17 -17.09 14.34
CA PHE A 322 2.46 -16.20 15.47
C PHE A 322 1.30 -16.02 16.45
N SER A 323 0.07 -16.25 16.01
CA SER A 323 -1.13 -16.21 16.85
C SER A 323 -2.30 -16.87 16.15
N ASN A 324 -3.32 -17.23 16.93
CA ASN A 324 -4.65 -17.53 16.41
C ASN A 324 -5.61 -16.46 16.90
N GLU A 325 -6.35 -15.86 15.97
CA GLU A 325 -7.37 -14.86 16.30
C GLU A 325 -8.76 -15.37 15.95
N TYR A 326 -9.72 -15.11 16.83
CA TYR A 326 -11.13 -15.35 16.58
C TYR A 326 -11.94 -14.11 16.94
N THR A 327 -12.49 -13.46 15.91
CA THR A 327 -13.29 -12.24 16.01
C THR A 327 -14.75 -12.54 15.71
N VAL A 328 -15.64 -11.97 16.51
CA VAL A 328 -17.09 -11.89 16.28
C VAL A 328 -17.46 -10.42 16.33
N MET A 329 -18.12 -9.92 15.29
CA MET A 329 -18.41 -8.49 15.13
C MET A 329 -19.81 -8.26 14.59
N ASP A 330 -20.50 -7.28 15.16
CA ASP A 330 -21.62 -6.56 14.54
C ASP A 330 -21.04 -5.39 13.75
N PHE A 331 -20.97 -5.49 12.42
CA PHE A 331 -20.27 -4.51 11.58
C PHE A 331 -21.19 -3.42 11.02
N GLN A 332 -22.51 -3.52 11.22
CA GLN A 332 -23.44 -2.42 10.87
C GLN A 332 -23.46 -1.33 11.94
N ARG A 333 -22.95 -1.61 13.13
CA ARG A 333 -22.88 -0.67 14.24
C ARG A 333 -21.49 -0.05 14.29
N GLY A 334 -21.38 1.13 13.68
CA GLY A 334 -20.16 1.94 13.60
C GLY A 334 -20.24 3.20 14.45
N VAL A 335 -19.22 4.07 14.29
CA VAL A 335 -19.24 5.42 14.88
C VAL A 335 -20.56 6.10 14.50
N PRO A 336 -21.31 6.67 15.45
CA PRO A 336 -22.54 7.39 15.13
C PRO A 336 -22.28 8.49 14.09
N GLU A 337 -23.33 8.89 13.36
CA GLU A 337 -23.23 10.01 12.41
C GLU A 337 -23.02 11.33 13.18
N LEU A 338 -21.77 11.64 13.52
CA LEU A 338 -21.35 12.88 14.17
C LEU A 338 -21.07 13.92 13.08
N LYS A 339 -21.70 15.09 13.19
CA LYS A 339 -21.71 16.14 12.15
C LYS A 339 -20.73 17.26 12.44
N THR A 340 -20.29 17.40 13.69
CA THR A 340 -19.45 18.52 14.15
C THR A 340 -18.22 18.02 14.92
N GLY A 341 -17.16 18.83 14.94
CA GLY A 341 -15.95 18.53 15.72
C GLY A 341 -16.21 18.39 17.21
N GLU A 342 -17.12 19.21 17.77
CA GLU A 342 -17.52 19.15 19.17
C GLU A 342 -18.24 17.84 19.52
N GLU A 343 -19.12 17.35 18.63
CA GLU A 343 -19.78 16.04 18.79
C GLU A 343 -18.76 14.89 18.78
N TYR A 344 -17.73 14.98 17.93
CA TYR A 344 -16.62 14.03 17.94
C TYR A 344 -15.85 14.06 19.26
N GLU A 345 -15.45 15.24 19.73
CA GLU A 345 -14.70 15.39 20.98
C GLU A 345 -15.48 14.85 22.18
N LEU A 346 -16.77 15.20 22.30
CA LEU A 346 -17.64 14.72 23.38
C LEU A 346 -17.85 13.20 23.33
N TYR A 347 -18.02 12.63 22.14
CA TYR A 347 -18.16 11.19 21.97
C TYR A 347 -16.87 10.46 22.39
N PHE A 348 -15.72 10.95 21.95
CA PHE A 348 -14.42 10.38 22.30
C PHE A 348 -14.08 10.53 23.78
N GLU A 349 -14.42 11.66 24.39
CA GLU A 349 -14.26 11.88 25.83
C GLU A 349 -15.13 10.89 26.61
N LYS A 350 -16.39 10.69 26.19
CA LYS A 350 -17.31 9.75 26.82
C LYS A 350 -16.81 8.30 26.76
N LEU A 351 -16.30 7.87 25.61
CA LEU A 351 -15.70 6.54 25.45
C LEU A 351 -14.43 6.36 26.31
N SER A 352 -13.57 7.38 26.33
CA SER A 352 -12.30 7.36 27.08
C SER A 352 -12.53 7.33 28.59
N ASN A 353 -13.58 7.98 29.07
CA ASN A 353 -13.91 8.14 30.49
C ASN A 353 -14.94 7.12 31.02
N MET A 354 -15.44 6.21 30.18
CA MET A 354 -16.36 5.15 30.62
C MET A 354 -15.73 4.34 31.76
N ASP A 355 -16.50 3.88 32.74
CA ASP A 355 -15.95 3.07 33.83
C ASP A 355 -15.49 1.70 33.30
N GLU A 356 -14.31 1.24 33.71
CA GLU A 356 -13.83 -0.11 33.40
C GLU A 356 -14.83 -1.18 33.87
N GLU A 357 -15.44 -0.98 35.04
CA GLU A 357 -16.37 -1.94 35.62
C GLU A 357 -17.62 -2.11 34.74
N ILE A 358 -18.11 -1.04 34.12
CA ILE A 358 -19.25 -1.10 33.19
C ILE A 358 -18.88 -1.93 31.95
N ILE A 359 -17.69 -1.70 31.39
CA ILE A 359 -17.21 -2.46 30.22
C ILE A 359 -17.08 -3.95 30.59
N ARG A 360 -16.50 -4.25 31.75
CA ARG A 360 -16.34 -5.62 32.26
C ARG A 360 -17.69 -6.30 32.47
N GLN A 361 -18.65 -5.64 33.09
CA GLN A 361 -19.99 -6.17 33.32
C GLN A 361 -20.72 -6.52 32.02
N ASN A 362 -20.51 -5.74 30.96
CA ASN A 362 -21.12 -6.01 29.65
C ASN A 362 -20.35 -7.06 28.84
N ALA A 363 -19.02 -7.12 28.97
CA ALA A 363 -18.18 -8.05 28.20
C ALA A 363 -18.10 -9.45 28.81
N ALA A 364 -18.00 -9.57 30.13
CA ALA A 364 -17.74 -10.84 30.82
C ALA A 364 -18.81 -11.91 30.54
N PRO A 365 -20.14 -11.62 30.58
CA PRO A 365 -21.15 -12.63 30.27
C PRO A 365 -21.05 -13.16 28.84
N ILE A 366 -20.69 -12.29 27.89
CA ILE A 366 -20.55 -12.65 26.48
C ILE A 366 -19.31 -13.54 26.29
N ILE A 367 -18.17 -13.14 26.85
CA ILE A 367 -16.91 -13.91 26.79
C ILE A 367 -17.07 -15.27 27.47
N ARG A 368 -17.75 -15.32 28.63
CA ARG A 368 -18.07 -16.56 29.32
C ARG A 368 -18.91 -17.48 28.45
N LYS A 369 -19.94 -16.96 27.78
CA LYS A 369 -20.80 -17.75 26.89
C LYS A 369 -20.09 -18.23 25.62
N MET A 370 -19.19 -17.44 25.05
CA MET A 370 -18.44 -17.79 23.83
C MET A 370 -17.28 -18.76 24.08
N PHE A 371 -16.54 -18.57 25.16
CA PHE A 371 -15.23 -19.19 25.36
C PHE A 371 -15.08 -19.93 26.69
N ASP A 372 -16.11 -19.93 27.53
CA ASP A 372 -16.08 -20.50 28.89
C ASP A 372 -14.93 -19.93 29.74
N ILE A 373 -14.69 -18.62 29.62
CA ILE A 373 -13.62 -17.89 30.32
C ILE A 373 -14.23 -16.81 31.22
N ASP A 374 -13.71 -16.70 32.43
CA ASP A 374 -13.99 -15.60 33.35
C ASP A 374 -12.92 -14.51 33.22
N LEU A 375 -13.33 -13.25 33.33
CA LEU A 375 -12.46 -12.09 33.26
C LEU A 375 -11.88 -11.67 34.62
N ASP A 376 -12.21 -12.33 35.73
CA ASP A 376 -11.72 -12.00 37.08
C ASP A 376 -10.18 -11.86 37.16
N HIS A 377 -9.44 -12.66 36.39
CA HIS A 377 -7.97 -12.64 36.37
C HIS A 377 -7.37 -11.73 35.28
N TYR A 378 -8.20 -10.95 34.58
CA TYR A 378 -7.80 -10.08 33.49
C TYR A 378 -7.87 -8.62 33.90
N LYS A 379 -6.84 -7.87 33.55
CA LYS A 379 -6.79 -6.41 33.68
C LYS A 379 -7.24 -5.76 32.38
N LEU A 380 -8.05 -4.71 32.47
CA LEU A 380 -8.40 -3.91 31.30
C LEU A 380 -7.27 -2.94 30.98
N GLU A 381 -6.88 -2.90 29.72
CA GLU A 381 -5.96 -1.93 29.12
C GLU A 381 -6.72 -1.15 28.04
N ARG A 382 -6.56 0.17 28.01
CA ARG A 382 -7.13 1.04 26.96
C ARG A 382 -6.03 1.59 26.06
N ASP A 383 -6.33 1.74 24.78
CA ASP A 383 -5.49 2.46 23.84
C ASP A 383 -6.06 3.87 23.64
N PRO A 384 -5.34 4.94 24.01
CA PRO A 384 -5.83 6.32 23.86
C PRO A 384 -6.07 6.71 22.39
N ASN A 385 -5.50 5.98 21.43
CA ASN A 385 -5.72 6.22 20.00
C ASN A 385 -6.96 5.49 19.45
N THR A 386 -7.51 4.54 20.20
CA THR A 386 -8.73 3.79 19.85
C THR A 386 -9.65 3.66 21.07
N PRO A 387 -10.24 4.77 21.54
CA PRO A 387 -10.99 4.81 22.79
C PRO A 387 -12.29 3.99 22.79
N GLU A 388 -12.78 3.55 21.63
CA GLU A 388 -13.87 2.58 21.48
C GLU A 388 -13.42 1.12 21.71
N MET A 389 -12.12 0.89 21.91
CA MET A 389 -11.50 -0.41 22.09
C MET A 389 -10.88 -0.54 23.47
N ALA A 390 -11.11 -1.69 24.11
CA ALA A 390 -10.40 -2.07 25.32
C ALA A 390 -9.88 -3.51 25.21
N THR A 391 -8.80 -3.79 25.94
CA THR A 391 -8.09 -5.07 25.91
C THR A 391 -8.04 -5.67 27.30
N PHE A 392 -8.68 -6.82 27.51
CA PHE A 392 -8.52 -7.63 28.71
C PHE A 392 -7.29 -8.52 28.54
N ARG A 393 -6.23 -8.23 29.29
CA ARG A 393 -5.00 -9.02 29.31
C ARG A 393 -4.90 -9.77 30.65
N SER A 394 -4.64 -11.07 30.59
CA SER A 394 -4.44 -11.82 31.83
C SER A 394 -3.20 -11.33 32.56
N ALA A 395 -3.31 -11.16 33.88
CA ALA A 395 -2.16 -10.90 34.74
C ALA A 395 -1.34 -12.18 35.02
N GLU A 396 -1.84 -13.35 34.62
CA GLU A 396 -1.21 -14.64 34.89
C GLU A 396 -0.29 -15.07 33.75
N THR A 397 0.92 -15.50 34.10
CA THR A 397 1.94 -15.92 33.14
C THR A 397 1.63 -17.25 32.43
N LYS A 398 0.54 -17.93 32.81
CA LYS A 398 0.10 -19.20 32.22
C LYS A 398 -1.14 -19.08 31.33
N ILE A 399 -1.72 -17.88 31.24
CA ILE A 399 -2.87 -17.61 30.38
C ILE A 399 -2.36 -16.85 29.16
N TYR A 400 -2.24 -17.56 28.04
CA TYR A 400 -1.69 -17.04 26.79
C TYR A 400 -2.77 -16.51 25.85
N ASN A 401 -3.83 -15.94 26.41
CA ASN A 401 -4.87 -15.32 25.61
C ASN A 401 -5.19 -13.90 26.08
N THR A 402 -5.75 -13.14 25.15
CA THR A 402 -6.13 -11.74 25.35
C THR A 402 -7.46 -11.50 24.64
N PHE A 403 -8.33 -10.70 25.23
CA PHE A 403 -9.61 -10.33 24.63
C PHE A 403 -9.61 -8.85 24.29
N LYS A 404 -9.75 -8.52 23.01
CA LYS A 404 -10.06 -7.16 22.58
C LYS A 404 -11.57 -7.03 22.44
N VAL A 405 -12.14 -5.98 23.03
CA VAL A 405 -13.57 -5.67 22.95
C VAL A 405 -13.76 -4.30 22.33
N ARG A 406 -14.73 -4.18 21.43
CA ARG A 406 -15.24 -2.88 20.98
C ARG A 406 -16.52 -2.56 21.71
N TYR A 407 -16.67 -1.33 22.17
CA TYR A 407 -17.86 -0.85 22.85
C TYR A 407 -18.35 0.49 22.29
N GLU A 408 -19.64 0.75 22.44
CA GLU A 408 -20.28 2.02 22.10
C GLU A 408 -20.41 2.93 23.33
N ASP A 409 -20.91 4.15 23.14
CA ASP A 409 -21.07 5.14 24.21
C ASP A 409 -22.19 4.80 25.20
N ASP A 410 -23.04 3.81 24.88
CA ASP A 410 -23.99 3.16 25.80
C ASP A 410 -23.41 1.89 26.46
N ALA A 411 -22.09 1.68 26.31
CA ALA A 411 -21.32 0.54 26.81
C ALA A 411 -21.68 -0.82 26.18
N ARG A 412 -22.51 -0.86 25.13
CA ARG A 412 -22.82 -2.11 24.41
C ARG A 412 -21.57 -2.64 23.72
N ILE A 413 -21.33 -3.94 23.85
CA ILE A 413 -20.25 -4.63 23.14
C ILE A 413 -20.68 -4.96 21.72
N THR A 414 -19.89 -4.54 20.73
CA THR A 414 -20.15 -4.76 19.29
C THR A 414 -19.12 -5.65 18.62
N MET A 415 -17.96 -5.87 19.26
CA MET A 415 -16.95 -6.81 18.79
C MET A 415 -16.25 -7.47 19.96
N ILE A 416 -15.97 -8.76 19.83
CA ILE A 416 -15.03 -9.49 20.67
C ILE A 416 -14.02 -10.19 19.79
N THR A 417 -12.74 -9.99 20.06
CA THR A 417 -11.63 -10.74 19.45
C THR A 417 -10.85 -11.44 20.54
N ARG A 418 -10.79 -12.76 20.47
CA ARG A 418 -9.84 -13.57 21.24
C ARG A 418 -8.56 -13.71 20.43
N ILE A 419 -7.42 -13.49 21.08
CA ILE A 419 -6.08 -13.69 20.52
C ILE A 419 -5.38 -14.70 21.42
N ASP A 420 -5.01 -15.85 20.87
CA ASP A 420 -4.14 -16.83 21.51
C ASP A 420 -2.71 -16.65 20.99
N LEU A 421 -1.75 -16.48 21.91
CA LEU A 421 -0.33 -16.19 21.65
C LEU A 421 0.56 -17.44 21.69
#